data_AF-A0A8X6YIQ7-F1
#
_entry.id   AF-A0A8X6YIQ7-F1
#
_cell.length_a   1.000
_cell.length_b   1.000
_cell.length_c   1.000
_cell.angle_alpha   90.00
_cell.angle_beta   90.00
_cell.angle_gamma   90.00
#
_symmetry.space_group_name_H-M   'P 1'
#
loop_
_entity.id
_entity.type
_entity.pdbx_description
1 polymer ?
#
loop_
_entity_poly.entity_id
_entity_poly.type
_entity_poly.pdbx_seq_one_letter_code
_entity_poly.pdbx_strand_id
1 'polypeptide(L)'
;MSTGLYQIESCINSSSITALLSDPSDFQDFTPGHFLIGSRITGIPEHISTDHKMSYSKIWNLTQVLRQRFWHRWSKECLHQLQTHPKWTSSTPDLQVRDMVLLHDPRSTPLQWSIGRISKTFAGLDNKTRAVSKSTKKREVIR
;
A
#
# COMPACT_ATOMS: atom_id res chain seq x y z
N MET A 1 14.25 -19.52 10.12
CA MET A 1 14.86 -18.77 8.97
C MET A 1 13.74 -18.22 8.10
N SER A 2 13.45 -16.91 8.13
CA SER A 2 12.48 -16.29 7.22
C SER A 2 13.11 -16.17 5.82
N THR A 3 12.60 -16.91 4.84
CA THR A 3 13.10 -16.82 3.46
C THR A 3 12.65 -15.50 2.80
N GLY A 4 13.35 -15.04 1.76
CA GLY A 4 12.97 -13.82 1.04
C GLY A 4 11.56 -13.85 0.45
N LEU A 5 11.04 -15.05 0.14
CA LEU A 5 9.67 -15.23 -0.32
C LEU A 5 8.64 -14.87 0.74
N TYR A 6 8.82 -15.30 2.00
CA TYR A 6 7.93 -14.91 3.10
C TYR A 6 7.92 -13.38 3.31
N GLN A 7 9.06 -12.72 3.06
CA GLN A 7 9.13 -11.27 3.16
C GLN A 7 8.36 -10.56 2.05
N ILE A 8 8.41 -11.10 0.84
CA ILE A 8 7.65 -10.61 -0.30
C ILE A 8 6.15 -10.82 -0.09
N GLU A 9 5.76 -12.02 0.34
CA GLU A 9 4.38 -12.37 0.67
C GLU A 9 3.79 -11.40 1.70
N SER A 10 4.54 -11.13 2.78
CA SER A 10 4.14 -10.17 3.81
C SER A 10 3.91 -8.77 3.22
N CYS A 11 4.74 -8.33 2.28
CA CYS A 11 4.58 -7.03 1.60
C CYS A 11 3.25 -6.97 0.85
N ILE A 12 2.91 -8.02 0.11
CA ILE A 12 1.65 -8.09 -0.65
C ILE A 12 0.45 -8.14 0.31
N ASN A 13 0.52 -8.98 1.34
CA ASN A 13 -0.57 -9.18 2.30
C ASN A 13 -0.79 -7.99 3.25
N SER A 14 0.16 -7.06 3.33
CA SER A 14 0.01 -5.78 4.03
C SER A 14 -0.72 -4.71 3.20
N SER A 15 -1.02 -4.97 1.93
CA SER A 15 -1.67 -4.01 1.03
C SER A 15 -3.09 -3.69 1.46
N SER A 16 -3.44 -2.40 1.43
CA SER A 16 -4.81 -1.94 1.63
C SER A 16 -5.71 -2.48 0.51
N ILE A 17 -6.86 -3.04 0.88
CA ILE A 17 -7.95 -3.42 -0.02
C ILE A 17 -9.01 -2.32 -0.01
N THR A 18 -9.48 -1.95 1.18
CA THR A 18 -10.57 -0.98 1.36
C THR A 18 -10.52 -0.34 2.75
N ALA A 19 -11.28 0.72 2.97
CA ALA A 19 -11.45 1.31 4.29
C ALA A 19 -12.15 0.33 5.24
N LEU A 20 -11.69 0.25 6.49
CA LEU A 20 -12.33 -0.58 7.51
C LEU A 20 -13.65 0.04 7.99
N LEU A 21 -13.65 1.36 8.20
CA LEU A 21 -14.80 2.12 8.70
C LEU A 21 -15.15 3.27 7.76
N SER A 22 -16.44 3.62 7.75
CA SER A 22 -16.96 4.75 6.97
C SER A 22 -16.73 6.12 7.65
N ASP A 23 -16.12 6.14 8.84
CA ASP A 23 -15.80 7.35 9.61
C ASP A 23 -14.68 8.14 8.93
N PRO A 24 -14.90 9.43 8.56
CA PRO A 24 -13.92 10.30 7.90
C PRO A 24 -12.63 10.53 8.69
N SER A 25 -12.68 10.40 10.01
CA SER A 25 -11.52 10.57 10.90
C SER A 25 -10.66 9.33 11.00
N ASP A 26 -11.19 8.16 10.62
CA ASP A 26 -10.46 6.91 10.68
C ASP A 26 -9.71 6.62 9.38
N PHE A 27 -8.45 6.23 9.52
CA PHE A 27 -7.56 5.81 8.43
C PHE A 27 -7.09 4.37 8.67
N GLN A 28 -7.97 3.52 9.21
CA GLN A 28 -7.77 2.08 9.22
C GLN A 28 -8.25 1.49 7.90
N ASP A 29 -7.40 0.65 7.34
CA ASP A 29 -7.64 -0.12 6.15
C ASP A 29 -7.79 -1.59 6.49
N PHE A 30 -8.59 -2.24 5.65
CA PHE A 30 -8.69 -3.67 5.61
C PHE A 30 -7.65 -4.22 4.61
N THR A 31 -6.87 -5.19 5.04
CA THR A 31 -5.75 -5.77 4.28
C THR A 31 -5.90 -7.28 4.20
N PRO A 32 -5.29 -8.00 3.24
CA PRO A 32 -5.31 -9.46 3.23
C PRO A 32 -4.81 -10.07 4.54
N GLY A 33 -3.83 -9.43 5.19
CA GLY A 33 -3.36 -9.80 6.52
C GLY A 33 -4.47 -9.92 7.58
N HIS A 34 -5.53 -9.12 7.50
CA HIS A 34 -6.67 -9.23 8.43
C HIS A 34 -7.38 -10.57 8.31
N PHE A 35 -7.44 -11.17 7.11
CA PHE A 35 -7.97 -12.52 6.94
C PHE A 35 -6.99 -13.59 7.41
N LEU A 36 -5.68 -13.36 7.26
CA LEU A 36 -4.65 -14.35 7.56
C LEU A 36 -4.35 -14.46 9.06
N ILE A 37 -4.23 -13.31 9.74
CA ILE A 37 -3.77 -13.22 11.14
C ILE A 37 -4.67 -12.33 12.01
N GLY A 38 -5.83 -11.90 11.52
CA GLY A 38 -6.76 -11.04 12.25
C GLY A 38 -6.34 -9.57 12.39
N SER A 39 -5.20 -9.20 11.79
CA SER A 39 -4.64 -7.84 11.88
C SER A 39 -3.76 -7.51 10.68
N ARG A 40 -3.38 -6.23 10.53
CA ARG A 40 -2.39 -5.82 9.54
C ARG A 40 -1.01 -6.43 9.84
N ILE A 41 -0.37 -7.00 8.82
CA ILE A 41 1.04 -7.38 8.90
C ILE A 41 1.90 -6.11 8.92
N THR A 42 2.44 -5.77 10.09
CA THR A 42 3.29 -4.59 10.33
C THR A 42 4.78 -4.91 10.38
N GLY A 43 5.12 -6.19 10.50
CA GLY A 43 6.49 -6.65 10.61
C GLY A 43 6.56 -8.16 10.44
N ILE A 44 7.77 -8.63 10.18
CA ILE A 44 8.06 -10.06 10.06
C ILE A 44 8.86 -10.44 11.30
N PRO A 45 8.46 -11.48 12.05
CA PRO A 45 9.20 -11.91 13.23
C PRO A 45 10.67 -12.20 12.88
N GLU A 46 11.59 -11.56 13.59
CA GLU A 46 13.02 -11.82 13.42
C GLU A 46 13.36 -13.16 14.09
N HIS A 47 13.96 -14.07 13.33
CA HIS A 47 14.30 -15.39 13.84
C HIS A 47 15.65 -15.33 14.56
N ILE A 48 15.62 -15.41 15.89
CA ILE A 48 16.82 -15.50 16.72
C ILE A 48 17.33 -16.95 16.66
N SER A 49 18.38 -17.19 15.88
CA SER A 49 19.09 -18.47 15.89
C SER A 49 20.38 -18.33 16.70
N THR A 50 20.61 -19.25 17.63
CA THR A 50 21.79 -19.30 18.50
C THR A 50 23.00 -19.99 17.86
N ASP A 51 22.89 -20.49 16.62
CA ASP A 51 23.96 -21.23 15.95
C ASP A 51 24.82 -20.31 15.06
N HIS A 52 26.10 -20.17 15.42
CA HIS A 52 27.02 -19.12 14.95
C HIS A 52 27.81 -19.49 13.68
N LYS A 53 27.38 -20.49 12.91
CA LYS A 53 28.19 -21.05 11.81
C LYS A 53 27.91 -20.49 10.40
N MET A 54 26.98 -19.55 10.24
CA MET A 54 26.70 -18.91 8.95
C MET A 54 26.83 -17.39 8.99
N SER A 55 27.19 -16.80 7.84
CA SER A 55 27.21 -15.34 7.63
C SER A 55 25.77 -14.78 7.60
N TYR A 56 25.11 -14.79 8.75
CA TYR A 56 23.74 -14.30 8.94
C TYR A 56 23.58 -12.88 8.42
N SER A 57 24.57 -12.02 8.66
CA SER A 57 24.58 -10.63 8.18
C SER A 57 24.51 -10.54 6.65
N LYS A 58 25.18 -11.45 5.90
CA LYS A 58 25.11 -11.46 4.43
C LYS A 58 23.74 -11.93 3.94
N ILE A 59 23.19 -12.99 4.53
CA ILE A 59 21.87 -13.52 4.17
C ILE A 59 20.78 -12.51 4.50
N TRP A 60 20.85 -11.91 5.69
CA TRP A 60 19.93 -10.86 6.11
C TRP A 60 19.99 -9.67 5.14
N ASN A 61 21.18 -9.13 4.88
CA ASN A 61 21.37 -8.01 3.97
C ASN A 61 20.83 -8.33 2.56
N LEU A 62 21.18 -9.49 2.01
CA LEU A 62 20.65 -9.94 0.73
C LEU A 62 19.11 -9.98 0.73
N THR A 63 18.51 -10.51 1.79
CA THR A 63 17.05 -10.61 1.91
C THR A 63 16.41 -9.22 1.98
N GLN A 64 16.99 -8.28 2.74
CA GLN A 64 16.50 -6.89 2.78
C GLN A 64 16.61 -6.21 1.40
N VAL A 65 17.72 -6.39 0.69
CA VAL A 65 17.94 -5.83 -0.65
C VAL A 65 16.91 -6.38 -1.64
N LEU A 66 16.69 -7.70 -1.63
CA LEU A 66 15.69 -8.33 -2.49
C LEU A 66 14.28 -7.83 -2.19
N ARG A 67 13.92 -7.71 -0.90
CA ARG A 67 12.63 -7.15 -0.49
C ARG A 67 12.45 -5.71 -0.98
N GLN A 68 13.46 -4.86 -0.82
CA GLN A 68 13.39 -3.46 -1.24
C GLN A 68 13.26 -3.34 -2.77
N ARG A 69 14.04 -4.13 -3.53
CA ARG A 69 13.97 -4.16 -5.00
C ARG A 69 12.62 -4.65 -5.49
N PHE A 70 12.12 -5.73 -4.89
CA PHE A 70 10.79 -6.25 -5.18
C PHE A 70 9.74 -5.16 -4.93
N TRP A 71 9.72 -4.57 -3.73
CA TRP A 71 8.76 -3.54 -3.36
C TRP A 71 8.76 -2.36 -4.33
N HIS A 72 9.94 -1.82 -4.66
CA HIS A 72 10.04 -0.68 -5.55
C HIS A 72 9.48 -0.97 -6.94
N ARG A 73 9.76 -2.16 -7.48
CA ARG A 73 9.26 -2.57 -8.79
C ARG A 73 7.77 -2.88 -8.76
N TRP A 74 7.35 -3.73 -7.82
CA TRP A 74 6.00 -4.24 -7.71
C TRP A 74 5.00 -3.13 -7.37
N SER A 75 5.29 -2.25 -6.40
CA SER A 75 4.39 -1.14 -6.06
C SER A 75 4.18 -0.20 -7.25
N LYS A 76 5.24 0.10 -8.01
CA LYS A 76 5.17 0.92 -9.22
C LYS A 76 4.33 0.25 -10.32
N GLU A 77 4.62 -1.01 -10.63
CA GLU A 77 3.95 -1.74 -11.72
C GLU A 77 2.49 -2.07 -11.38
N CYS A 78 2.23 -2.57 -10.17
CA CYS A 78 0.87 -2.95 -9.76
C CYS A 78 -0.04 -1.74 -9.59
N LEU A 79 0.41 -0.62 -9.02
CA LEU A 79 -0.44 0.57 -8.91
C LEU A 79 -0.79 1.15 -10.27
N HIS A 80 0.16 1.11 -11.22
CA HIS A 80 -0.10 1.52 -12.58
C HIS A 80 -1.15 0.61 -13.25
N GLN A 81 -1.04 -0.71 -13.06
CA GLN A 81 -2.02 -1.67 -13.58
C GLN A 81 -3.40 -1.50 -12.95
N LEU A 82 -3.49 -1.23 -11.64
CA LEU A 82 -4.75 -0.97 -10.93
C LEU A 82 -5.46 0.31 -11.39
N GLN A 83 -4.70 1.27 -11.92
CA GLN A 83 -5.23 2.50 -12.51
C GLN A 83 -5.69 2.33 -13.96
N THR A 84 -5.40 1.18 -14.60
CA THR A 84 -5.78 0.97 -16.00
C THR A 84 -7.30 0.90 -16.11
N HIS A 85 -7.90 1.89 -16.78
CA HIS A 85 -9.33 1.94 -16.97
C HIS A 85 -9.80 0.74 -17.82
N PRO A 86 -10.99 0.17 -17.51
CA PRO A 86 -11.64 -0.75 -18.45
C PRO A 86 -11.78 -0.04 -19.80
N LYS A 87 -11.68 -0.81 -20.90
CA LYS A 87 -11.99 -0.30 -22.25
C LYS A 87 -13.29 0.50 -22.20
N TRP A 88 -13.38 1.56 -23.01
CA TRP A 88 -14.42 2.62 -23.12
C TRP A 88 -15.90 2.20 -23.00
N THR A 89 -16.18 0.91 -22.88
CA THR A 89 -17.46 0.23 -22.71
C THR A 89 -18.03 0.28 -21.28
N SER A 90 -17.29 0.72 -20.25
CA SER A 90 -17.83 0.83 -18.88
C SER A 90 -17.40 2.12 -18.18
N SER A 91 -18.40 2.92 -17.77
CA SER A 91 -18.17 4.11 -16.94
C SER A 91 -17.68 3.68 -15.56
N THR A 92 -16.50 4.14 -15.17
CA THR A 92 -16.05 4.05 -13.78
C THR A 92 -16.71 5.17 -12.97
N PRO A 93 -17.11 4.91 -11.72
CA PRO A 93 -17.64 5.96 -10.86
C PRO A 93 -16.55 7.00 -10.58
N ASP A 94 -16.93 8.27 -10.63
CA ASP A 94 -16.03 9.37 -10.30
C ASP A 94 -15.69 9.35 -8.81
N LEU A 95 -14.44 9.70 -8.48
CA LEU A 95 -13.97 9.83 -7.10
C LEU A 95 -14.86 10.82 -6.32
N GLN A 96 -15.25 10.44 -5.11
CA GLN A 96 -16.11 11.22 -4.24
C GLN A 96 -15.36 11.72 -3.00
N VAL A 97 -15.88 12.82 -2.42
CA VAL A 97 -15.42 13.29 -1.11
C VAL A 97 -15.63 12.18 -0.08
N ARG A 98 -14.64 11.96 0.79
CA ARG A 98 -14.52 10.86 1.78
C ARG A 98 -14.07 9.51 1.24
N ASP A 99 -13.83 9.35 -0.05
CA ASP A 99 -13.24 8.11 -0.57
C ASP A 99 -11.82 7.92 -0.02
N MET A 100 -11.49 6.68 0.34
CA MET A 100 -10.16 6.29 0.76
C MET A 100 -9.33 5.91 -0.47
N VAL A 101 -8.16 6.54 -0.60
CA VAL A 101 -7.27 6.37 -1.75
C VAL A 101 -5.88 5.98 -1.32
N LEU A 102 -5.27 5.09 -2.09
CA LEU A 102 -3.88 4.69 -1.89
C LEU A 102 -2.96 5.71 -2.55
N LEU A 103 -1.94 6.15 -1.81
CA LEU A 103 -0.99 7.15 -2.23
C LEU A 103 0.31 6.47 -2.63
N HIS A 104 0.66 6.59 -3.91
CA HIS A 104 1.97 6.18 -4.38
C HIS A 104 3.03 7.20 -3.93
N ASP A 105 3.84 6.81 -2.94
CA ASP A 105 5.08 7.51 -2.57
C ASP A 105 6.29 6.65 -2.96
N PRO A 106 7.15 7.09 -3.91
CA PRO A 106 8.37 6.38 -4.29
C PRO A 106 9.35 6.15 -3.12
N ARG A 107 9.22 6.92 -2.03
CA ARG A 107 10.05 6.80 -0.82
C ARG A 107 9.45 5.86 0.22
N SER A 108 8.27 5.29 -0.03
CA SER A 108 7.62 4.36 0.89
C SER A 108 8.48 3.11 1.10
N THR A 109 8.53 2.66 2.34
CA THR A 109 9.20 1.41 2.70
C THR A 109 8.25 0.22 2.51
N PRO A 110 8.78 -1.00 2.30
CA PRO A 110 7.95 -2.19 2.26
C PRO A 110 7.08 -2.30 3.53
N LEU A 111 5.85 -2.80 3.38
CA LEU A 111 4.81 -2.88 4.42
C LEU A 111 4.14 -1.54 4.79
N GLN A 112 4.66 -0.41 4.30
CA GLN A 112 4.12 0.91 4.62
C GLN A 112 3.35 1.48 3.42
N TRP A 113 2.06 1.18 3.37
CA TRP A 113 1.15 1.76 2.41
C TRP A 113 0.67 3.13 2.89
N SER A 114 0.92 4.17 2.09
CA SER A 114 0.40 5.49 2.38
C SER A 114 -1.05 5.58 1.91
N ILE A 115 -1.92 6.02 2.80
CA ILE A 115 -3.35 6.14 2.54
C ILE A 115 -3.76 7.58 2.79
N GLY A 116 -4.65 8.08 1.94
CA GLY A 116 -5.28 9.37 2.10
C GLY A 116 -6.78 9.28 1.94
N ARG A 117 -7.46 10.36 2.29
CA ARG A 117 -8.90 10.52 2.11
C ARG A 117 -9.20 11.76 1.30
N ILE A 118 -10.11 11.67 0.36
CA ILE A 118 -10.48 12.81 -0.48
C ILE A 118 -11.23 13.84 0.38
N SER A 119 -10.68 15.05 0.48
CA SER A 119 -11.31 16.18 1.18
C SER A 119 -12.14 17.04 0.23
N LYS A 120 -11.72 17.20 -1.03
CA LYS A 120 -12.42 17.97 -2.06
C LYS A 120 -12.20 17.37 -3.45
N THR A 121 -13.19 17.49 -4.31
CA THR A 121 -13.12 17.11 -5.73
C THR A 121 -13.25 18.35 -6.61
N PHE A 122 -12.55 18.37 -7.73
CA PHE A 122 -12.62 19.43 -8.72
C PHE A 122 -13.06 18.84 -10.06
N ALA A 123 -14.27 19.20 -10.47
CA ALA A 123 -14.85 18.75 -11.74
C ALA A 123 -14.43 19.66 -12.90
N GLY A 124 -14.24 19.06 -14.08
CA GLY A 124 -14.04 19.78 -15.34
C GLY A 124 -15.36 20.27 -15.95
N LEU A 125 -15.27 20.87 -17.15
CA LEU A 125 -16.43 21.34 -17.92
C LEU A 125 -17.40 20.20 -18.30
N ASP A 126 -16.91 18.97 -18.35
CA ASP A 126 -17.67 17.74 -18.60
C ASP A 126 -18.30 17.15 -17.33
N ASN A 127 -18.24 17.87 -16.21
CA ASN A 127 -18.69 17.44 -14.89
C ASN A 127 -17.99 16.16 -14.38
N LYS A 128 -16.80 15.84 -14.92
CA LYS A 128 -15.95 14.73 -14.49
C LYS A 128 -14.87 15.19 -13.53
N THR A 129 -14.63 14.42 -12.47
CA THR A 129 -13.58 14.74 -11.47
C THR A 129 -12.19 14.62 -12.09
N ARG A 130 -11.44 15.73 -12.16
CA ARG A 130 -10.08 15.79 -12.76
C ARG A 130 -8.97 15.95 -11.74
N ALA A 131 -9.26 16.56 -10.60
CA ALA A 131 -8.30 16.75 -9.51
C ALA A 131 -8.98 16.58 -8.15
N VAL A 132 -8.19 16.21 -7.13
CA VAL A 132 -8.71 15.98 -5.78
C VAL A 132 -7.75 16.54 -4.72
N SER A 133 -8.31 17.19 -3.70
CA SER A 133 -7.55 17.45 -2.47
C SER A 133 -7.65 16.22 -1.58
N LYS A 134 -6.53 15.80 -0.96
CA LYS A 134 -6.54 14.68 -0.01
C LYS A 134 -5.93 15.04 1.33
N SER A 135 -6.53 14.50 2.38
CA SER A 135 -5.99 14.51 3.74
C SER A 135 -5.26 13.20 4.01
N THR A 136 -4.09 13.27 4.63
CA THR A 136 -3.36 12.09 5.12
C THR A 136 -3.17 12.21 6.62
N LYS A 137 -2.97 11.08 7.32
CA LYS A 137 -2.68 11.02 8.77
C LYS A 137 -1.56 11.97 9.24
N LYS A 138 -0.70 12.46 8.34
CA LYS A 138 0.44 13.35 8.66
C LYS A 138 0.42 14.72 7.97
N ARG A 139 -0.42 14.98 6.96
CA ARG A 139 -0.48 16.27 6.21
C ARG A 139 -1.61 16.31 5.17
N GLU A 140 -2.15 17.49 4.89
CA GLU A 140 -3.01 17.74 3.74
C GLU A 140 -2.15 17.95 2.47
N VAL A 141 -2.50 17.30 1.36
CA VAL A 141 -1.76 17.37 0.09
C VAL A 141 -2.75 17.51 -1.07
N ILE A 142 -2.58 18.54 -1.90
CA ILE A 142 -3.38 18.76 -3.10
C ILE A 142 -2.67 18.05 -4.27
N ARG A 143 -3.37 17.22 -5.06
CA ARG A 143 -2.79 16.61 -6.27
C ARG A 143 -3.81 16.28 -7.34
#